data_AF-A0A3B4F9I2-F1
#
_entry.id   AF-A0A3B4F9I2-F1
#
_cell.length_a   1.000
_cell.length_b   1.000
_cell.length_c   1.000
_cell.angle_alpha   90.00
_cell.angle_beta   90.00
_cell.angle_gamma   90.00
#
_symmetry.space_group_name_H-M   'P 1'
#
loop_
_entity.id
_entity.type
_entity.pdbx_description
1 polymer ?
#
loop_
_entity_poly.entity_id
_entity_poly.type
_entity_poly.pdbx_seq_one_letter_code
_entity_poly.pdbx_strand_id
1 'polypeptide(L)'
;IILNKKTRASCDVAFCLPWERCVEGKCTCKPPYLCPVENVNPVCGHDNRNYRSYCQVTHYSPRYDCYIFSQEPFRTSIDEETGLVKLFVPDSNGGEELLVCKKMWNMAAANVACKEQKKPLGAASKNTVEYNTLTASTQLPHRCVSVYCQGYETSLAECVIYDKVEVTKGSLVATATCYQESTAPTDHPFTCVNGKRVAQYQTCNGIDDCGDQSDEMCCKKCRKNAFHCKTGVCIHKEALADGKIDCLDGEDESNKFKSKQSKANRKALEANLVCGIPNATTVDDEEVVQRGKSTHGRVKRTQIQWQVALEENKRIDCGGAYIGGCWVITAAHCVRPNPRAFRVKFSLWKKSRAQDTTDIVPVEDIIIHPNYVANTYENDIALVKLQKLPFTEKCLVDNPAISAVCVPWSTHLFQPNHTCSISGWGRTAVLLWANVSLIDNCGRFYGNRFKPGMMCAGDVEGSVDSCQGDSGGPLVCVDELGVSYLWGIVSWGERCGQPGFPGVYTQVAHYFEWIRLHIGWFAVTKFNS
;
A
#
# COMPACT_ATOMS: atom_id res chain seq x y z
N ILE A 1 -18.27 -17.03 -7.06
CA ILE A 1 -18.45 -15.73 -7.75
C ILE A 1 -17.48 -14.77 -7.09
N ILE A 2 -16.43 -14.34 -7.80
CA ILE A 2 -15.53 -13.29 -7.30
C ILE A 2 -16.32 -11.99 -7.40
N LEU A 3 -16.90 -11.54 -6.27
CA LEU A 3 -17.80 -10.39 -6.21
C LEU A 3 -17.10 -9.08 -6.59
N ASN A 4 -15.78 -8.99 -6.40
CA ASN A 4 -14.99 -7.82 -6.76
C ASN A 4 -13.89 -8.24 -7.75
N LYS A 5 -14.06 -7.86 -9.03
CA LYS A 5 -13.11 -8.08 -10.12
C LYS A 5 -11.80 -7.30 -9.90
N LYS A 6 -10.94 -7.79 -8.99
CA LYS A 6 -9.65 -7.18 -8.63
C LYS A 6 -8.60 -7.49 -9.70
N THR A 7 -7.78 -6.49 -10.00
CA THR A 7 -6.65 -6.54 -10.94
C THR A 7 -5.46 -5.78 -10.33
N ARG A 8 -4.32 -5.74 -11.03
CA ARG A 8 -3.17 -4.87 -10.67
C ARG A 8 -3.56 -3.41 -10.40
N ALA A 9 -4.60 -2.91 -11.07
CA ALA A 9 -5.08 -1.54 -10.93
C ALA A 9 -5.99 -1.34 -9.69
N SER A 10 -6.20 -2.35 -8.86
CA SER A 10 -7.00 -2.24 -7.63
C SER A 10 -6.12 -1.80 -6.45
N CYS A 11 -6.11 -0.49 -6.16
CA CYS A 11 -5.22 0.07 -5.13
C CYS A 11 -5.58 -0.32 -3.69
N ASP A 12 -6.75 -0.95 -3.51
CA ASP A 12 -7.13 -1.55 -2.24
C ASP A 12 -6.25 -2.77 -1.88
N VAL A 13 -5.56 -3.39 -2.84
CA VAL A 13 -4.78 -4.62 -2.60
C VAL A 13 -3.34 -4.58 -3.09
N ALA A 14 -3.00 -3.67 -3.99
CA ALA A 14 -1.65 -3.50 -4.55
C ALA A 14 -1.30 -2.02 -4.71
N PHE A 15 -0.03 -1.65 -4.64
CA PHE A 15 0.41 -0.26 -4.82
C PHE A 15 0.20 0.22 -6.25
N CYS A 16 -0.27 1.45 -6.46
CA CYS A 16 -0.30 1.99 -7.83
C CYS A 16 1.10 2.17 -8.41
N LEU A 17 1.21 2.17 -9.73
CA LEU A 17 2.49 2.47 -10.39
C LEU A 17 2.89 3.92 -10.10
N PRO A 18 4.19 4.28 -10.17
CA PRO A 18 4.65 5.62 -9.81
C PRO A 18 3.93 6.78 -10.54
N TRP A 19 3.48 6.55 -11.77
CA TRP A 19 2.72 7.50 -12.61
C TRP A 19 1.20 7.43 -12.43
N GLU A 20 0.71 6.61 -11.49
CA GLU A 20 -0.69 6.44 -11.17
C GLU A 20 -0.96 6.77 -9.70
N ARG A 21 -2.16 7.26 -9.42
CA ARG A 21 -2.66 7.54 -8.07
C ARG A 21 -3.90 6.71 -7.78
N CYS A 22 -4.06 6.36 -6.51
CA CYS A 22 -5.25 5.68 -6.03
C CYS A 22 -6.43 6.66 -5.91
N VAL A 23 -7.53 6.36 -6.59
CA VAL A 23 -8.79 7.12 -6.52
C VAL A 23 -9.93 6.12 -6.49
N GLU A 24 -10.73 6.14 -5.43
CA GLU A 24 -11.90 5.26 -5.27
C GLU A 24 -11.55 3.76 -5.41
N GLY A 25 -10.42 3.34 -4.83
CA GLY A 25 -9.95 1.95 -4.88
C GLY A 25 -9.36 1.51 -6.23
N LYS A 26 -9.18 2.44 -7.19
CA LYS A 26 -8.55 2.18 -8.49
C LYS A 26 -7.34 3.06 -8.77
N CYS A 27 -6.34 2.51 -9.45
CA CYS A 27 -5.21 3.25 -9.97
C CYS A 27 -5.63 4.03 -11.22
N THR A 28 -5.35 5.33 -11.20
CA THR A 28 -5.67 6.28 -12.28
C THR A 28 -4.44 7.11 -12.60
N CYS A 29 -4.21 7.44 -13.87
CA CYS A 29 -3.03 8.20 -14.27
C CYS A 29 -2.96 9.56 -13.56
N LYS A 30 -1.77 9.92 -13.08
CA LYS A 30 -1.46 11.26 -12.57
C LYS A 30 -1.20 12.21 -13.73
N PRO A 31 -1.56 13.50 -13.61
CA PRO A 31 -1.06 14.53 -14.51
C PRO A 31 0.49 14.62 -14.50
N PRO A 32 1.15 14.98 -15.62
CA PRO A 32 2.62 14.97 -15.73
C PRO A 32 3.35 15.84 -14.71
N TYR A 33 2.73 16.93 -14.28
CA TYR A 33 3.30 17.86 -13.31
C TYR A 33 3.37 17.31 -11.88
N LEU A 34 2.65 16.22 -11.59
CA LEU A 34 2.73 15.52 -10.30
C LEU A 34 3.86 14.47 -10.27
N CYS A 35 4.48 14.18 -11.41
CA CYS A 35 5.63 13.28 -11.46
C CYS A 35 6.86 13.93 -10.82
N PRO A 36 7.68 13.17 -10.07
CA PRO A 36 8.94 13.67 -9.52
C PRO A 36 9.85 14.20 -10.64
N VAL A 37 10.47 15.35 -10.37
CA VAL A 37 11.42 16.03 -11.27
C VAL A 37 12.83 16.15 -10.68
N GLU A 38 12.99 15.90 -9.39
CA GLU A 38 14.27 15.93 -8.68
C GLU A 38 14.76 14.50 -8.38
N ASN A 39 16.07 14.27 -8.43
CA ASN A 39 16.71 12.96 -8.19
C ASN A 39 16.21 11.82 -9.10
N VAL A 40 15.82 12.14 -10.33
CA VAL A 40 15.32 11.20 -11.33
C VAL A 40 16.19 11.22 -12.57
N ASN A 41 16.41 10.04 -13.15
CA ASN A 41 17.17 9.93 -14.39
C ASN A 41 16.28 10.34 -15.58
N PRO A 42 16.81 11.14 -16.52
CA PRO A 42 16.10 11.44 -17.75
C PRO A 42 15.94 10.16 -18.57
N VAL A 43 14.83 10.09 -19.28
CA VAL A 43 14.47 8.96 -20.11
C VAL A 43 14.04 9.48 -21.47
N CYS A 44 14.26 8.68 -22.51
CA CYS A 44 13.73 9.02 -23.81
C CYS A 44 12.21 8.76 -23.84
N GLY A 45 11.55 9.36 -24.82
CA GLY A 45 10.16 9.31 -25.21
C GLY A 45 9.96 8.41 -26.42
N HIS A 46 8.76 7.87 -26.64
CA HIS A 46 8.48 7.22 -27.92
C HIS A 46 8.48 8.20 -29.11
N ASP A 47 8.12 9.46 -28.86
CA ASP A 47 8.21 10.54 -29.82
C ASP A 47 9.65 11.04 -30.05
N ASN A 48 10.66 10.26 -29.66
CA ASN A 48 12.08 10.59 -29.70
C ASN A 48 12.41 11.90 -28.94
N ARG A 49 11.57 12.28 -27.97
CA ARG A 49 11.80 13.42 -27.09
C ARG A 49 12.40 12.96 -25.78
N ASN A 50 13.31 13.74 -25.23
CA ASN A 50 13.80 13.49 -23.88
C ASN A 50 12.81 14.03 -22.86
N TYR A 51 12.48 13.19 -21.89
CA TYR A 51 11.66 13.54 -20.75
C TYR A 51 12.52 13.54 -19.49
N ARG A 52 12.09 14.30 -18.47
CA ARG A 52 12.88 14.46 -17.25
C ARG A 52 12.83 13.22 -16.36
N SER A 53 11.78 12.41 -16.46
CA SER A 53 11.62 11.21 -15.65
C SER A 53 10.71 10.17 -16.30
N TYR A 54 10.90 8.90 -15.91
CA TYR A 54 10.10 7.76 -16.38
C TYR A 54 8.60 7.96 -16.17
N CYS A 55 8.21 8.56 -15.05
CA CYS A 55 6.82 8.88 -14.73
C CYS A 55 6.17 9.84 -15.75
N GLN A 56 6.92 10.80 -16.28
CA GLN A 56 6.38 11.74 -17.28
C GLN A 56 6.15 11.04 -18.61
N VAL A 57 7.09 10.19 -19.01
CA VAL A 57 7.04 9.43 -20.25
C VAL A 57 5.81 8.54 -20.33
N THR A 58 5.57 7.73 -19.30
CA THR A 58 4.46 6.77 -19.26
C THR A 58 3.10 7.47 -19.30
N HIS A 59 3.00 8.72 -18.83
CA HIS A 59 1.78 9.52 -19.00
C HIS A 59 1.47 9.85 -20.47
N TYR A 60 2.48 10.21 -21.27
CA TYR A 60 2.31 10.54 -22.69
C TYR A 60 2.24 9.30 -23.59
N SER A 61 2.46 8.11 -23.01
CA SER A 61 2.56 6.84 -23.72
C SER A 61 1.29 5.98 -23.87
N PRO A 62 0.03 6.42 -23.68
CA PRO A 62 -1.11 5.52 -23.94
C PRO A 62 -1.30 5.20 -25.44
N ARG A 63 -0.38 5.62 -26.35
CA ARG A 63 -0.57 5.40 -27.79
C ARG A 63 0.60 4.99 -28.67
N TYR A 64 1.89 5.00 -28.31
CA TYR A 64 2.93 4.67 -29.31
C TYR A 64 4.25 4.08 -28.70
N ASP A 65 4.94 3.21 -29.47
CA ASP A 65 5.91 2.13 -29.11
C ASP A 65 7.42 2.43 -29.28
N CYS A 66 8.23 2.60 -28.20
CA CYS A 66 9.72 2.38 -28.09
C CYS A 66 10.60 3.50 -27.44
N TYR A 67 11.74 3.13 -26.81
CA TYR A 67 12.80 4.04 -26.30
C TYR A 67 14.22 3.68 -26.81
N ILE A 68 15.14 4.67 -26.79
CA ILE A 68 16.51 4.64 -27.32
C ILE A 68 17.55 5.25 -26.35
N PHE A 69 18.75 4.65 -26.30
CA PHE A 69 20.03 5.38 -26.43
C PHE A 69 20.81 4.80 -27.65
N SER A 70 21.07 5.63 -28.67
CA SER A 70 21.61 5.34 -30.03
C SER A 70 20.60 4.94 -31.14
N GLN A 71 20.91 5.26 -32.40
CA GLN A 71 20.03 5.46 -33.59
C GLN A 71 18.85 4.48 -33.85
N GLU A 72 18.71 3.34 -33.16
CA GLU A 72 17.58 2.40 -33.28
C GLU A 72 16.90 2.03 -31.94
N PRO A 73 15.55 1.93 -31.89
CA PRO A 73 14.77 1.63 -30.68
C PRO A 73 14.87 0.20 -30.17
N PHE A 74 14.79 0.03 -28.84
CA PHE A 74 14.53 -1.29 -28.24
C PHE A 74 13.25 -1.86 -28.86
N ARG A 75 13.32 -3.08 -29.39
CA ARG A 75 12.16 -3.76 -29.98
C ARG A 75 12.12 -5.22 -29.56
N THR A 76 10.96 -5.68 -29.16
CA THR A 76 10.66 -7.11 -29.09
C THR A 76 10.02 -7.53 -30.41
N SER A 77 10.37 -8.70 -30.93
CA SER A 77 9.64 -9.34 -32.02
C SER A 77 9.38 -10.81 -31.70
N ILE A 78 8.22 -11.30 -32.15
CA ILE A 78 7.83 -12.70 -32.04
C ILE A 78 7.68 -13.22 -33.46
N ASP A 79 8.49 -14.20 -33.82
CA ASP A 79 8.44 -14.84 -35.13
C ASP A 79 7.09 -15.56 -35.33
N GLU A 80 6.39 -15.31 -36.44
CA GLU A 80 5.03 -15.81 -36.65
C GLU A 80 4.97 -17.34 -36.84
N GLU A 81 6.03 -17.94 -37.42
CA GLU A 81 6.07 -19.37 -37.71
C GLU A 81 6.54 -20.18 -36.50
N THR A 82 7.60 -19.72 -35.84
CA THR A 82 8.28 -20.45 -34.76
C THR A 82 7.86 -19.99 -33.36
N GLY A 83 7.25 -18.80 -33.25
CA GLY A 83 6.97 -18.14 -31.97
C GLY A 83 8.22 -17.66 -31.25
N LEU A 84 9.39 -17.64 -31.91
CA LEU A 84 10.67 -17.27 -31.30
C LEU A 84 10.68 -15.81 -30.87
N VAL A 85 11.03 -15.57 -29.60
CA VAL A 85 11.12 -14.22 -29.04
C VAL A 85 12.52 -13.67 -29.24
N LYS A 86 12.62 -12.57 -29.99
CA LYS A 86 13.86 -11.82 -30.21
C LYS A 86 13.75 -10.43 -29.58
N LEU A 87 14.86 -9.98 -29.03
CA LEU A 87 15.04 -8.67 -28.42
C LEU A 87 16.10 -7.91 -29.19
N PHE A 88 15.86 -6.66 -29.50
CA PHE A 88 16.90 -5.75 -29.92
C PHE A 88 17.21 -4.80 -28.77
N VAL A 89 18.43 -4.83 -28.27
CA VAL A 89 18.89 -3.97 -27.17
C VAL A 89 19.80 -2.90 -27.75
N PRO A 90 19.44 -1.62 -27.66
CA PRO A 90 20.27 -0.54 -28.18
C PRO A 90 21.54 -0.36 -27.32
N ASP A 91 22.65 -0.07 -27.98
CA ASP A 91 23.95 0.21 -27.38
C ASP A 91 24.65 1.33 -28.19
N SER A 92 25.71 1.90 -27.65
CA SER A 92 26.63 2.89 -28.24
C SER A 92 27.05 2.62 -29.69
N ASN A 93 27.07 1.35 -30.12
CA ASN A 93 27.47 0.92 -31.47
C ASN A 93 26.29 0.61 -32.42
N GLY A 94 25.07 1.07 -32.11
CA GLY A 94 23.89 0.85 -32.97
C GLY A 94 23.02 -0.35 -32.57
N GLY A 95 23.29 -0.98 -31.42
CA GLY A 95 22.45 -2.05 -30.84
C GLY A 95 22.82 -3.48 -31.24
N GLU A 96 22.26 -4.45 -30.52
CA GLU A 96 22.48 -5.89 -30.73
C GLU A 96 21.15 -6.65 -30.65
N GLU A 97 20.93 -7.58 -31.60
CA GLU A 97 19.83 -8.53 -31.53
C GLU A 97 20.22 -9.72 -30.66
N LEU A 98 19.34 -10.10 -29.74
CA LEU A 98 19.52 -11.09 -28.70
C LEU A 98 18.29 -11.99 -28.62
N LEU A 99 18.50 -13.24 -28.18
CA LEU A 99 17.41 -14.16 -27.86
C LEU A 99 17.02 -14.05 -26.38
N VAL A 100 15.86 -14.61 -26.03
CA VAL A 100 15.49 -14.78 -24.62
C VAL A 100 15.83 -16.19 -24.15
N CYS A 101 16.58 -16.31 -23.06
CA CYS A 101 16.96 -17.60 -22.50
C CYS A 101 15.75 -18.29 -21.84
N LYS A 102 15.74 -19.62 -21.77
CA LYS A 102 14.75 -20.38 -20.97
C LYS A 102 14.74 -19.98 -19.49
N LYS A 103 15.91 -19.61 -18.95
CA LYS A 103 16.06 -19.24 -17.54
C LYS A 103 15.12 -18.06 -17.25
N MET A 104 14.23 -18.23 -16.26
CA MET A 104 13.22 -17.24 -15.83
C MET A 104 12.11 -16.92 -16.83
N TRP A 105 12.05 -17.61 -17.98
CA TRP A 105 10.95 -17.43 -18.93
C TRP A 105 9.62 -17.97 -18.36
N ASN A 106 8.72 -17.06 -17.98
CA ASN A 106 7.43 -17.35 -17.37
C ASN A 106 6.25 -16.71 -18.13
N MET A 107 5.01 -16.97 -17.68
CA MET A 107 3.81 -16.50 -18.37
C MET A 107 3.68 -14.98 -18.27
N ALA A 108 4.16 -14.38 -17.17
CA ALA A 108 4.22 -12.93 -17.00
C ALA A 108 5.07 -12.27 -18.11
N ALA A 109 6.31 -12.75 -18.33
CA ALA A 109 7.17 -12.25 -19.40
C ALA A 109 6.58 -12.50 -20.80
N ALA A 110 5.96 -13.66 -21.03
CA ALA A 110 5.29 -13.94 -22.30
C ALA A 110 4.07 -13.02 -22.54
N ASN A 111 3.31 -12.70 -21.49
CA ASN A 111 2.19 -11.75 -21.56
C ASN A 111 2.69 -10.36 -22.00
N VAL A 112 3.77 -9.85 -21.40
CA VAL A 112 4.37 -8.56 -21.76
C VAL A 112 4.87 -8.57 -23.21
N ALA A 113 5.56 -9.63 -23.63
CA ALA A 113 6.03 -9.78 -25.01
C ALA A 113 4.87 -9.69 -26.04
N CYS A 114 3.74 -10.34 -25.75
CA CYS A 114 2.57 -10.29 -26.61
C CYS A 114 1.82 -8.95 -26.56
N LYS A 115 1.77 -8.29 -25.40
CA LYS A 115 1.20 -6.94 -25.28
C LYS A 115 1.94 -5.94 -26.15
N GLU A 116 3.28 -6.01 -26.17
CA GLU A 116 4.12 -5.19 -27.04
C GLU A 116 3.80 -5.43 -28.54
N GLN A 117 3.40 -6.65 -28.92
CA GLN A 117 2.88 -6.97 -30.27
C GLN A 117 1.40 -6.56 -30.49
N LYS A 118 0.87 -5.63 -29.70
CA LYS A 118 -0.52 -5.14 -29.77
C LYS A 118 -1.57 -6.23 -29.55
N LYS A 119 -1.23 -7.27 -28.76
CA LYS A 119 -2.17 -8.31 -28.32
C LYS A 119 -2.51 -8.08 -26.84
N PRO A 120 -3.60 -7.34 -26.53
CA PRO A 120 -3.88 -6.87 -25.16
C PRO A 120 -4.17 -7.99 -24.15
N LEU A 121 -4.61 -9.17 -24.61
CA LEU A 121 -4.87 -10.35 -23.79
C LEU A 121 -3.59 -11.13 -23.40
N GLY A 122 -2.42 -10.71 -23.90
CA GLY A 122 -1.14 -11.36 -23.61
C GLY A 122 -0.96 -12.71 -24.32
N ALA A 123 -0.22 -13.62 -23.69
CA ALA A 123 0.18 -14.91 -24.24
C ALA A 123 -0.82 -16.03 -23.91
N ALA A 124 -1.12 -16.91 -24.86
CA ALA A 124 -1.81 -18.17 -24.59
C ALA A 124 -0.88 -19.22 -23.97
N SER A 125 0.38 -19.24 -24.39
CA SER A 125 1.37 -20.18 -23.88
C SER A 125 2.78 -19.62 -23.93
N LYS A 126 3.58 -20.01 -22.93
CA LYS A 126 5.04 -19.91 -22.94
C LYS A 126 5.62 -21.27 -23.32
N ASN A 127 6.54 -21.31 -24.26
CA ASN A 127 7.24 -22.53 -24.65
C ASN A 127 8.75 -22.27 -24.75
N THR A 128 9.50 -23.32 -25.04
CA THR A 128 10.93 -23.21 -25.34
C THR A 128 11.27 -24.15 -26.46
N VAL A 129 12.21 -23.75 -27.31
CA VAL A 129 12.70 -24.54 -28.44
C VAL A 129 14.21 -24.68 -28.35
N GLU A 130 14.76 -25.79 -28.82
CA GLU A 130 16.20 -25.99 -28.91
C GLU A 130 16.78 -25.16 -30.05
N TYR A 131 17.81 -24.38 -29.75
CA TYR A 131 18.46 -23.47 -30.70
C TYR A 131 18.87 -24.15 -32.01
N ASN A 132 19.34 -25.40 -31.95
CA ASN A 132 19.80 -26.16 -33.12
C ASN A 132 18.69 -26.38 -34.17
N THR A 133 17.46 -26.59 -33.73
CA THR A 133 16.33 -26.87 -34.61
C THR A 133 15.93 -25.67 -35.46
N LEU A 134 16.33 -24.46 -35.03
CA LEU A 134 16.04 -23.20 -35.71
C LEU A 134 17.14 -22.79 -36.71
N THR A 135 18.39 -23.19 -36.46
CA THR A 135 19.57 -22.75 -37.23
C THR A 135 19.68 -23.31 -38.66
N ALA A 136 18.72 -24.13 -39.12
CA ALA A 136 18.74 -24.69 -40.47
C ALA A 136 18.29 -23.71 -41.57
N SER A 137 17.69 -22.55 -41.23
CA SER A 137 17.13 -21.63 -42.24
C SER A 137 17.49 -20.13 -42.09
N THR A 138 18.03 -19.65 -40.97
CA THR A 138 18.32 -18.19 -40.78
C THR A 138 19.53 -17.92 -39.87
N GLN A 139 20.18 -16.77 -40.11
CA GLN A 139 21.32 -16.25 -39.33
C GLN A 139 20.81 -15.70 -37.98
N LEU A 140 20.65 -16.58 -36.99
CA LEU A 140 20.12 -16.24 -35.67
C LEU A 140 21.20 -15.69 -34.71
N PRO A 141 20.83 -14.88 -33.71
CA PRO A 141 21.78 -14.40 -32.71
C PRO A 141 22.37 -15.53 -31.85
N HIS A 142 23.67 -15.45 -31.61
CA HIS A 142 24.41 -16.43 -30.79
C HIS A 142 24.39 -16.14 -29.29
N ARG A 143 23.59 -15.18 -28.84
CA ARG A 143 23.52 -14.76 -27.43
C ARG A 143 22.08 -14.65 -26.98
N CYS A 144 21.83 -14.96 -25.71
CA CYS A 144 20.53 -14.77 -25.08
C CYS A 144 20.66 -14.00 -23.76
N VAL A 145 19.55 -13.40 -23.34
CA VAL A 145 19.38 -12.73 -22.03
C VAL A 145 18.23 -13.35 -21.25
N SER A 146 18.35 -13.33 -19.93
CA SER A 146 17.25 -13.71 -19.04
C SER A 146 16.38 -12.47 -18.78
N VAL A 147 15.06 -12.64 -18.86
CA VAL A 147 14.09 -11.56 -18.67
C VAL A 147 13.15 -11.94 -17.55
N TYR A 148 13.01 -11.06 -16.56
CA TYR A 148 12.07 -11.21 -15.46
C TYR A 148 11.09 -10.03 -15.44
N CYS A 149 9.80 -10.36 -15.60
CA CYS A 149 8.69 -9.41 -15.57
C CYS A 149 7.70 -9.81 -14.49
N GLN A 150 6.99 -8.82 -13.93
CA GLN A 150 5.87 -9.05 -13.02
C GLN A 150 4.54 -9.27 -13.77
N GLY A 151 4.46 -8.91 -15.06
CA GLY A 151 3.37 -9.22 -15.99
C GLY A 151 2.50 -8.02 -16.37
N TYR A 152 2.51 -6.96 -15.56
CA TYR A 152 1.74 -5.75 -15.80
C TYR A 152 2.43 -4.75 -16.75
N GLU A 153 3.73 -4.93 -17.01
CA GLU A 153 4.52 -4.07 -17.88
C GLU A 153 3.92 -4.01 -19.29
N THR A 154 4.21 -2.92 -20.00
CA THR A 154 3.73 -2.71 -21.38
C THR A 154 4.75 -3.17 -22.42
N SER A 155 6.04 -3.17 -22.06
CA SER A 155 7.15 -3.64 -22.88
C SER A 155 8.16 -4.43 -22.06
N LEU A 156 8.87 -5.36 -22.70
CA LEU A 156 9.99 -6.08 -22.07
C LEU A 156 11.14 -5.15 -21.68
N ALA A 157 11.21 -3.93 -22.22
CA ALA A 157 12.17 -2.91 -21.82
C ALA A 157 12.01 -2.46 -20.36
N GLU A 158 10.81 -2.61 -19.79
CA GLU A 158 10.51 -2.27 -18.39
C GLU A 158 10.89 -3.39 -17.42
N CYS A 159 11.12 -4.58 -17.94
CA CYS A 159 11.45 -5.76 -17.17
C CYS A 159 12.94 -5.77 -16.79
N VAL A 160 13.29 -6.58 -15.79
CA VAL A 160 14.69 -6.77 -15.40
C VAL A 160 15.35 -7.72 -16.39
N ILE A 161 16.33 -7.20 -17.15
CA ILE A 161 17.11 -7.96 -18.13
C ILE A 161 18.52 -8.18 -17.59
N TYR A 162 18.98 -9.44 -17.57
CA TYR A 162 20.30 -9.81 -17.05
C TYR A 162 20.83 -11.08 -17.71
N ASP A 163 22.02 -11.54 -17.30
CA ASP A 163 22.68 -12.75 -17.80
C ASP A 163 22.81 -12.81 -19.34
N LYS A 164 23.67 -11.97 -19.91
CA LYS A 164 23.98 -12.01 -21.35
C LYS A 164 24.95 -13.16 -21.68
N VAL A 165 24.41 -14.32 -22.04
CA VAL A 165 25.16 -15.58 -22.20
C VAL A 165 25.20 -16.03 -23.66
N GLU A 166 26.29 -16.70 -24.06
CA GLU A 166 26.39 -17.35 -25.37
C GLU A 166 25.51 -18.61 -25.47
N VAL A 167 24.84 -18.76 -26.60
CA VAL A 167 23.94 -19.86 -26.90
C VAL A 167 24.73 -20.96 -27.61
N THR A 168 24.91 -22.09 -26.94
CA THR A 168 25.59 -23.26 -27.50
C THR A 168 24.59 -24.27 -28.08
N LYS A 169 25.12 -25.31 -28.74
CA LYS A 169 24.29 -26.38 -29.27
C LYS A 169 23.54 -27.09 -28.13
N GLY A 170 22.21 -27.09 -28.20
CA GLY A 170 21.31 -27.68 -27.19
C GLY A 170 20.76 -26.68 -26.18
N SER A 171 21.16 -25.41 -26.24
CA SER A 171 20.53 -24.36 -25.43
C SER A 171 19.06 -24.17 -25.80
N LEU A 172 18.22 -23.99 -24.78
CA LEU A 172 16.79 -23.74 -24.93
C LEU A 172 16.53 -22.23 -24.91
N VAL A 173 15.86 -21.75 -25.96
CA VAL A 173 15.46 -20.35 -26.14
C VAL A 173 13.94 -20.24 -26.06
N ALA A 174 13.48 -19.07 -25.63
CA ALA A 174 12.08 -18.82 -25.33
C ALA A 174 11.23 -18.64 -26.60
N THR A 175 10.04 -19.23 -26.57
CA THR A 175 8.99 -18.99 -27.56
C THR A 175 7.69 -18.58 -26.86
N ALA A 176 6.86 -17.82 -27.56
CA ALA A 176 5.56 -17.35 -27.10
C ALA A 176 4.51 -17.55 -28.19
N THR A 177 3.28 -17.87 -27.76
CA THR A 177 2.11 -17.84 -28.63
C THR A 177 1.12 -16.87 -28.04
N CYS A 178 0.75 -15.83 -28.79
CA CYS A 178 -0.18 -14.82 -28.31
C CYS A 178 -1.63 -15.30 -28.33
N TYR A 179 -2.39 -14.87 -27.33
CA TYR A 179 -3.77 -15.31 -27.12
C TYR A 179 -4.69 -14.76 -28.21
N GLN A 180 -5.56 -15.63 -28.74
CA GLN A 180 -6.63 -15.28 -29.67
C GLN A 180 -7.95 -15.82 -29.14
N GLU A 181 -9.02 -15.03 -29.23
CA GLU A 181 -10.33 -15.45 -28.72
C GLU A 181 -10.89 -16.67 -29.45
N SER A 182 -10.58 -16.82 -30.75
CA SER A 182 -11.00 -17.97 -31.56
C SER A 182 -10.39 -19.29 -31.10
N THR A 183 -9.23 -19.26 -30.44
CA THR A 183 -8.52 -20.43 -29.93
C THR A 183 -8.61 -20.56 -28.41
N ALA A 184 -9.53 -19.80 -27.79
CA ALA A 184 -9.75 -19.81 -26.35
C ALA A 184 -10.12 -21.23 -25.85
N PRO A 185 -9.42 -21.77 -24.85
CA PRO A 185 -9.75 -23.09 -24.32
C PRO A 185 -11.12 -23.08 -23.64
N THR A 186 -11.99 -24.02 -24.02
CA THR A 186 -13.34 -24.16 -23.44
C THR A 186 -13.34 -24.81 -22.05
N ASP A 187 -12.30 -25.61 -21.75
CA ASP A 187 -12.17 -26.38 -20.50
C ASP A 187 -11.47 -25.60 -19.36
N HIS A 188 -11.21 -24.31 -19.56
CA HIS A 188 -10.61 -23.46 -18.53
C HIS A 188 -11.69 -22.80 -17.67
N PRO A 189 -11.78 -23.15 -16.37
CA PRO A 189 -12.89 -22.74 -15.52
C PRO A 189 -12.74 -21.32 -14.96
N PHE A 190 -11.53 -20.73 -14.99
CA PHE A 190 -11.30 -19.39 -14.47
C PHE A 190 -11.23 -18.38 -15.61
N THR A 191 -12.05 -17.34 -15.51
CA THR A 191 -12.06 -16.20 -16.43
C THR A 191 -11.45 -14.99 -15.75
N CYS A 192 -10.36 -14.48 -16.31
CA CYS A 192 -9.69 -13.24 -15.93
C CYS A 192 -10.60 -12.02 -16.12
N VAL A 193 -10.25 -10.88 -15.51
CA VAL A 193 -11.06 -9.65 -15.65
C VAL A 193 -11.04 -9.12 -17.08
N ASN A 194 -9.90 -9.23 -17.77
CA ASN A 194 -9.76 -8.94 -19.20
C ASN A 194 -10.45 -9.93 -20.15
N GLY A 195 -11.09 -11.00 -19.65
CA GLY A 195 -11.82 -11.99 -20.44
C GLY A 195 -11.01 -13.22 -20.89
N LYS A 196 -9.69 -13.24 -20.66
CA LYS A 196 -8.85 -14.42 -20.91
C LYS A 196 -9.26 -15.58 -20.01
N ARG A 197 -9.18 -16.82 -20.52
CA ARG A 197 -9.42 -18.02 -19.72
C ARG A 197 -8.11 -18.70 -19.37
N VAL A 198 -7.94 -19.06 -18.10
CA VAL A 198 -6.76 -19.78 -17.59
C VAL A 198 -7.19 -20.99 -16.78
N ALA A 199 -6.29 -21.98 -16.70
CA ALA A 199 -6.57 -23.21 -15.99
C ALA A 199 -6.67 -22.95 -14.48
N GLN A 200 -7.44 -23.80 -13.78
CA GLN A 200 -7.61 -23.60 -12.34
C GLN A 200 -6.28 -23.63 -11.58
N TYR A 201 -5.30 -24.46 -11.96
CA TYR A 201 -4.00 -24.55 -11.29
C TYR A 201 -3.09 -23.34 -11.53
N GLN A 202 -3.41 -22.51 -12.52
CA GLN A 202 -2.68 -21.28 -12.82
C GLN A 202 -3.03 -20.19 -11.81
N THR A 203 -4.24 -20.19 -11.23
CA THR A 203 -4.61 -19.17 -10.25
C THR A 203 -3.83 -19.26 -8.94
N CYS A 204 -3.54 -18.11 -8.33
CA CYS A 204 -2.87 -17.97 -7.04
C CYS A 204 -1.50 -18.68 -7.00
N ASN A 205 -0.74 -18.67 -8.08
CA ASN A 205 0.55 -19.37 -8.18
C ASN A 205 1.78 -18.43 -8.10
N GLY A 206 1.56 -17.13 -7.91
CA GLY A 206 2.57 -16.06 -7.89
C GLY A 206 3.01 -15.54 -9.26
N ILE A 207 2.39 -15.99 -10.36
CA ILE A 207 2.71 -15.60 -11.74
C ILE A 207 1.44 -15.02 -12.36
N ASP A 208 1.55 -13.87 -13.02
CA ASP A 208 0.45 -13.30 -13.79
C ASP A 208 0.20 -14.12 -15.06
N ASP A 209 -0.69 -15.12 -14.99
CA ASP A 209 -1.15 -15.88 -16.14
C ASP A 209 -2.22 -15.09 -16.93
N CYS A 210 -2.98 -14.20 -16.28
CA CYS A 210 -4.03 -13.40 -16.91
C CYS A 210 -3.52 -12.25 -17.80
N GLY A 211 -2.38 -11.66 -17.47
CA GLY A 211 -1.84 -10.42 -18.06
C GLY A 211 -2.39 -9.14 -17.45
N ASP A 212 -3.34 -9.22 -16.51
CA ASP A 212 -3.85 -8.10 -15.71
C ASP A 212 -3.78 -8.39 -14.20
N GLN A 213 -3.10 -9.49 -13.85
CA GLN A 213 -2.90 -10.02 -12.50
C GLN A 213 -4.18 -10.46 -11.77
N SER A 214 -5.31 -10.59 -12.47
CA SER A 214 -6.61 -10.97 -11.85
C SER A 214 -6.56 -12.30 -11.09
N ASP A 215 -5.77 -13.24 -11.56
CA ASP A 215 -5.58 -14.58 -11.03
C ASP A 215 -4.79 -14.61 -9.71
N GLU A 216 -4.07 -13.54 -9.38
CA GLU A 216 -3.19 -13.44 -8.21
C GLU A 216 -3.70 -12.44 -7.14
N MET A 217 -4.86 -11.82 -7.35
CA MET A 217 -5.36 -10.68 -6.52
C MET A 217 -6.43 -11.04 -5.49
N CYS A 218 -6.93 -12.29 -5.49
CA CYS A 218 -8.04 -12.72 -4.63
C CYS A 218 -7.78 -14.11 -4.01
N CYS A 219 -6.63 -14.25 -3.38
CA CYS A 219 -6.10 -15.52 -2.91
C CYS A 219 -6.21 -15.65 -1.39
N LYS A 220 -6.81 -16.75 -0.92
CA LYS A 220 -6.80 -17.11 0.51
C LYS A 220 -5.50 -17.80 0.93
N LYS A 221 -4.86 -18.48 -0.02
CA LYS A 221 -3.57 -19.16 0.08
C LYS A 221 -2.95 -19.19 -1.30
N CYS A 222 -1.63 -19.07 -1.36
CA CYS A 222 -0.89 -19.24 -2.61
C CYS A 222 -0.51 -20.70 -2.84
N ARG A 223 -0.27 -21.03 -4.11
CA ARG A 223 0.20 -22.31 -4.62
C ARG A 223 1.66 -22.18 -5.05
N LYS A 224 2.29 -23.32 -5.35
CA LYS A 224 3.64 -23.39 -5.97
C LYS A 224 4.70 -22.49 -5.31
N ASN A 225 4.88 -22.60 -3.99
CA ASN A 225 5.88 -21.84 -3.22
C ASN A 225 5.84 -20.31 -3.41
N ALA A 226 4.77 -19.77 -3.99
CA ALA A 226 4.54 -18.34 -4.04
C ALA A 226 4.26 -17.80 -2.64
N PHE A 227 4.61 -16.53 -2.45
CA PHE A 227 4.41 -15.85 -1.19
C PHE A 227 3.02 -15.21 -1.15
N HIS A 228 2.36 -15.34 0.00
CA HIS A 228 1.01 -14.83 0.22
C HIS A 228 1.07 -13.54 1.04
N CYS A 229 0.71 -12.43 0.41
CA CYS A 229 0.53 -11.17 1.10
C CYS A 229 -0.73 -11.23 1.99
N LYS A 230 -0.72 -10.58 3.15
CA LYS A 230 -1.90 -10.46 4.06
C LYS A 230 -3.11 -9.84 3.38
N THR A 231 -2.91 -8.99 2.37
CA THR A 231 -3.97 -8.37 1.56
C THR A 231 -4.73 -9.37 0.68
N GLY A 232 -4.24 -10.61 0.56
CA GLY A 232 -4.80 -11.63 -0.32
C GLY A 232 -4.17 -11.67 -1.72
N VAL A 233 -3.00 -11.04 -1.90
CA VAL A 233 -2.23 -11.06 -3.15
C VAL A 233 -1.18 -12.17 -3.10
N CYS A 234 -0.94 -12.84 -4.22
CA CYS A 234 0.15 -13.80 -4.37
C CYS A 234 1.27 -13.20 -5.23
N ILE A 235 2.50 -13.28 -4.73
CA ILE A 235 3.69 -12.81 -5.45
C ILE A 235 4.70 -13.94 -5.65
N HIS A 236 5.49 -13.82 -6.71
CA HIS A 236 6.54 -14.78 -7.01
C HIS A 236 7.64 -14.75 -5.93
N LYS A 237 8.34 -15.87 -5.72
CA LYS A 237 9.34 -15.98 -4.65
C LYS A 237 10.53 -15.01 -4.85
N GLU A 238 10.83 -14.66 -6.09
CA GLU A 238 11.89 -13.77 -6.50
C GLU A 238 11.59 -12.30 -6.19
N ALA A 239 10.34 -11.97 -5.87
CA ALA A 239 9.94 -10.66 -5.33
C ALA A 239 10.24 -10.53 -3.81
N LEU A 240 10.73 -11.58 -3.15
CA LEU A 240 11.08 -11.50 -1.73
C LEU A 240 12.46 -10.88 -1.55
N ALA A 241 12.53 -9.80 -0.76
CA ALA A 241 13.77 -9.09 -0.44
C ALA A 241 14.54 -8.61 -1.68
N ASP A 242 13.83 -8.25 -2.76
CA ASP A 242 14.40 -7.69 -3.98
C ASP A 242 14.63 -6.16 -3.88
N GLY A 243 14.19 -5.56 -2.77
CA GLY A 243 14.32 -4.13 -2.49
C GLY A 243 13.10 -3.31 -2.94
N LYS A 244 12.08 -3.95 -3.52
CA LYS A 244 10.83 -3.34 -3.93
C LYS A 244 9.69 -3.84 -3.03
N ILE A 245 8.85 -2.91 -2.59
CA ILE A 245 7.68 -3.25 -1.78
C ILE A 245 6.53 -3.63 -2.72
N ASP A 246 6.21 -4.91 -2.81
CA ASP A 246 5.11 -5.44 -3.63
C ASP A 246 3.86 -5.75 -2.79
N CYS A 247 3.99 -6.16 -1.51
CA CYS A 247 2.85 -6.28 -0.59
C CYS A 247 2.54 -4.92 0.07
N LEU A 248 1.26 -4.56 0.26
CA LEU A 248 0.89 -3.24 0.83
C LEU A 248 1.45 -2.97 2.25
N ASP A 249 1.67 -4.01 3.04
CA ASP A 249 2.24 -3.93 4.39
C ASP A 249 3.77 -4.12 4.40
N GLY A 250 4.38 -4.34 3.23
CA GLY A 250 5.81 -4.50 3.00
C GLY A 250 6.45 -5.71 3.66
N GLU A 251 5.66 -6.74 3.92
CA GLU A 251 6.14 -7.95 4.58
C GLU A 251 7.11 -8.79 3.72
N ASP A 252 6.99 -8.68 2.40
CA ASP A 252 7.90 -9.22 1.39
C ASP A 252 9.32 -8.65 1.51
N GLU A 253 9.43 -7.41 2.00
CA GLU A 253 10.69 -6.71 2.24
C GLU A 253 11.17 -6.75 3.70
N SER A 254 10.49 -7.53 4.55
CA SER A 254 10.82 -7.63 5.96
C SER A 254 12.18 -8.30 6.20
N ASN A 255 12.77 -8.02 7.37
CA ASN A 255 14.06 -8.61 7.76
C ASN A 255 14.05 -10.14 7.84
N LYS A 256 12.87 -10.77 7.87
CA LYS A 256 12.70 -12.24 7.87
C LYS A 256 13.28 -12.88 6.60
N PHE A 257 13.26 -12.15 5.48
CA PHE A 257 13.74 -12.64 4.18
C PHE A 257 15.13 -12.13 3.81
N LYS A 258 15.69 -11.18 4.58
CA LYS A 258 16.99 -10.56 4.29
C LYS A 258 18.14 -11.37 4.88
N SER A 259 18.87 -12.10 4.02
CA SER A 259 20.20 -12.61 4.39
C SER A 259 21.22 -11.47 4.41
N LYS A 260 21.46 -10.88 5.59
CA LYS A 260 22.55 -9.93 5.89
C LYS A 260 22.82 -8.84 4.82
N GLN A 261 21.96 -7.83 4.73
CA GLN A 261 22.27 -6.43 4.35
C GLN A 261 20.96 -5.63 4.48
N SER A 262 20.88 -4.39 4.96
CA SER A 262 21.77 -3.54 5.75
C SER A 262 20.88 -2.44 6.38
N LYS A 263 21.38 -1.73 7.40
CA LYS A 263 20.77 -0.51 7.95
C LYS A 263 20.51 0.61 6.89
N ALA A 264 20.91 0.44 5.63
CA ALA A 264 20.69 1.40 4.54
C ALA A 264 19.21 1.46 4.08
N ASN A 265 18.47 0.34 4.07
CA ASN A 265 17.07 0.36 3.61
C ASN A 265 16.15 1.09 4.58
N ARG A 266 16.43 0.99 5.89
CA ARG A 266 15.71 1.78 6.91
C ARG A 266 15.97 3.27 6.74
N LYS A 267 17.20 3.68 6.43
CA LYS A 267 17.55 5.10 6.19
C LYS A 267 16.93 5.65 4.89
N ALA A 268 16.80 4.82 3.85
CA ALA A 268 16.11 5.17 2.61
C ALA A 268 14.58 5.26 2.81
N LEU A 269 13.99 4.36 3.61
CA LEU A 269 12.58 4.43 4.02
C LEU A 269 12.31 5.66 4.90
N GLU A 270 13.17 5.92 5.91
CA GLU A 270 13.06 7.05 6.83
C GLU A 270 13.22 8.40 6.11
N ALA A 271 14.05 8.49 5.07
CA ALA A 271 14.11 9.67 4.20
C ALA A 271 12.82 9.87 3.38
N ASN A 272 12.11 8.78 3.10
CA ASN A 272 10.91 8.74 2.26
C ASN A 272 9.60 8.62 3.06
N LEU A 273 9.60 8.65 4.39
CA LEU A 273 8.38 8.71 5.23
C LEU A 273 8.32 10.00 6.04
N VAL A 274 7.12 10.59 6.19
CA VAL A 274 6.87 11.82 6.98
C VAL A 274 5.87 11.56 8.12
N CYS A 275 5.30 10.35 8.19
CA CYS A 275 4.28 9.98 9.16
C CYS A 275 4.60 8.59 9.76
N GLY A 276 3.96 8.26 10.88
CA GLY A 276 3.96 6.92 11.46
C GLY A 276 5.28 6.47 12.10
N ILE A 277 6.30 7.33 12.12
CA ILE A 277 7.60 7.06 12.74
C ILE A 277 7.73 7.94 13.98
N PRO A 278 7.83 7.36 15.19
CA PRO A 278 8.12 8.12 16.40
C PRO A 278 9.53 8.72 16.36
N ASN A 279 9.71 9.92 16.89
CA ASN A 279 11.04 10.52 17.05
C ASN A 279 11.86 9.73 18.08
N ALA A 280 12.92 9.06 17.60
CA ALA A 280 13.74 8.10 18.34
C ALA A 280 14.47 8.66 19.59
N THR A 281 14.52 9.97 19.77
CA THR A 281 15.28 10.65 20.84
C THR A 281 14.59 10.69 22.20
N THR A 282 13.37 10.14 22.34
CA THR A 282 12.54 10.34 23.55
C THR A 282 12.14 9.06 24.30
N VAL A 283 12.72 7.90 23.97
CA VAL A 283 12.39 6.62 24.62
C VAL A 283 13.52 6.18 25.54
N ASP A 284 13.61 6.74 26.75
CA ASP A 284 14.44 6.17 27.82
C ASP A 284 13.67 5.03 28.51
N ASP A 285 14.25 3.82 28.47
CA ASP A 285 14.09 2.58 29.26
C ASP A 285 12.71 2.11 29.76
N GLU A 286 12.29 0.92 29.38
CA GLU A 286 11.00 0.29 29.73
C GLU A 286 10.80 0.02 31.24
N GLU A 287 9.61 0.31 31.78
CA GLU A 287 9.04 -0.42 32.92
C GLU A 287 7.76 -1.12 32.43
N VAL A 288 7.91 -2.35 31.94
CA VAL A 288 6.78 -3.21 31.55
C VAL A 288 6.24 -3.91 32.80
N VAL A 289 4.99 -3.62 33.17
CA VAL A 289 4.27 -4.45 34.16
C VAL A 289 3.48 -5.50 33.38
N GLN A 290 4.01 -6.73 33.30
CA GLN A 290 3.26 -7.85 32.74
C GLN A 290 2.34 -8.47 33.80
N ARG A 291 1.04 -8.60 33.49
CA ARG A 291 0.11 -9.50 34.20
C ARG A 291 -0.71 -10.26 33.16
N GLY A 292 -0.35 -11.51 32.90
CA GLY A 292 -1.03 -12.38 31.92
C GLY A 292 -0.63 -12.12 30.46
N LYS A 293 -1.44 -12.58 29.49
CA LYS A 293 -1.21 -12.40 28.04
C LYS A 293 -1.48 -10.98 27.51
N SER A 294 -1.98 -10.08 28.36
CA SER A 294 -2.42 -8.73 27.98
C SER A 294 -1.46 -7.66 28.52
N THR A 295 -0.80 -6.91 27.63
CA THR A 295 0.20 -5.87 27.97
C THR A 295 -0.42 -4.49 28.07
N HIS A 296 -0.38 -3.90 29.27
CA HIS A 296 -1.03 -2.63 29.60
C HIS A 296 -0.17 -1.83 30.55
N GLY A 297 -0.08 -0.52 30.35
CA GLY A 297 0.85 0.29 31.12
C GLY A 297 0.52 1.77 31.17
N ARG A 298 1.16 2.44 32.13
CA ARG A 298 1.30 3.89 32.06
C ARG A 298 2.25 4.22 30.92
N VAL A 299 1.85 5.17 30.07
CA VAL A 299 2.74 5.67 29.02
C VAL A 299 3.90 6.44 29.70
N LYS A 300 5.12 6.43 29.17
CA LYS A 300 6.09 7.46 29.56
C LYS A 300 5.69 8.80 28.95
N ARG A 301 6.22 9.92 29.48
CA ARG A 301 6.02 11.23 28.85
C ARG A 301 6.43 11.14 27.38
N THR A 302 5.65 11.76 26.49
CA THR A 302 5.95 11.92 25.06
C THR A 302 6.07 10.65 24.20
N GLN A 303 5.66 9.47 24.71
CA GLN A 303 5.81 8.20 24.00
C GLN A 303 4.75 7.97 22.89
N ILE A 304 3.58 8.64 22.95
CA ILE A 304 2.54 8.55 21.91
C ILE A 304 2.37 9.93 21.28
N GLN A 305 3.22 10.22 20.29
CA GLN A 305 3.43 11.57 19.75
C GLN A 305 2.29 12.09 18.87
N TRP A 306 1.43 11.19 18.38
CA TRP A 306 0.24 11.53 17.61
C TRP A 306 -1.02 11.69 18.47
N GLN A 307 -0.99 11.30 19.76
CA GLN A 307 -2.15 11.44 20.64
C GLN A 307 -2.42 12.91 20.93
N VAL A 308 -3.67 13.33 20.73
CA VAL A 308 -4.12 14.67 21.14
C VAL A 308 -5.30 14.58 22.09
N ALA A 309 -5.45 15.62 22.90
CA ALA A 309 -6.62 15.86 23.75
C ALA A 309 -7.43 17.01 23.17
N LEU A 310 -8.74 16.79 22.99
CA LEU A 310 -9.67 17.85 22.62
C LEU A 310 -10.24 18.47 23.90
N GLU A 311 -10.00 19.77 24.07
CA GLU A 311 -10.55 20.56 25.14
C GLU A 311 -11.73 21.38 24.63
N GLU A 312 -12.93 21.15 25.17
CA GLU A 312 -14.12 21.97 24.97
C GLU A 312 -14.41 22.74 26.25
N ASN A 313 -14.48 24.07 26.20
CA ASN A 313 -14.82 24.90 27.37
C ASN A 313 -14.03 24.56 28.65
N LYS A 314 -12.72 24.28 28.51
CA LYS A 314 -11.78 23.88 29.60
C LYS A 314 -11.96 22.46 30.15
N ARG A 315 -12.74 21.60 29.50
CA ARG A 315 -12.91 20.18 29.84
C ARG A 315 -12.34 19.29 28.75
N ILE A 316 -11.67 18.22 29.14
CA ILE A 316 -11.06 17.24 28.23
C ILE A 316 -11.82 15.93 28.35
N ASP A 317 -12.77 15.76 27.43
CA ASP A 317 -13.68 14.62 27.40
C ASP A 317 -13.38 13.66 26.24
N CYS A 318 -12.68 14.14 25.19
CA CYS A 318 -12.34 13.34 24.02
C CYS A 318 -10.86 13.43 23.63
N GLY A 319 -10.40 12.36 22.98
CA GLY A 319 -9.11 12.28 22.32
C GLY A 319 -9.21 12.55 20.82
N GLY A 320 -8.05 12.52 20.16
CA GLY A 320 -7.90 12.59 18.71
C GLY A 320 -6.54 12.05 18.29
N ALA A 321 -6.32 12.00 16.98
CA ALA A 321 -5.01 11.73 16.40
C ALA A 321 -4.55 12.87 15.50
N TYR A 322 -3.27 13.22 15.60
CA TYR A 322 -2.62 14.14 14.68
C TYR A 322 -2.17 13.41 13.41
N ILE A 323 -2.68 13.82 12.26
CA ILE A 323 -2.44 13.17 10.96
C ILE A 323 -1.53 13.98 10.03
N GLY A 324 -1.00 15.11 10.49
CA GLY A 324 -0.05 15.94 9.75
C GLY A 324 -0.62 17.27 9.26
N GLY A 325 0.29 18.15 8.84
CA GLY A 325 -0.03 19.53 8.44
C GLY A 325 -0.71 20.31 9.55
N CYS A 326 -1.97 20.70 9.32
CA CYS A 326 -2.81 21.43 10.27
C CYS A 326 -4.08 20.65 10.64
N TRP A 327 -4.01 19.32 10.58
CA TRP A 327 -5.19 18.46 10.69
C TRP A 327 -5.10 17.46 11.83
N VAL A 328 -6.18 17.39 12.57
CA VAL A 328 -6.45 16.39 13.61
C VAL A 328 -7.72 15.66 13.23
N ILE A 329 -7.76 14.37 13.50
CA ILE A 329 -8.95 13.54 13.28
C ILE A 329 -9.48 13.02 14.62
N THR A 330 -10.79 12.96 14.76
CA THR A 330 -11.49 12.55 15.98
C THR A 330 -12.87 11.98 15.62
N ALA A 331 -13.64 11.57 16.62
CA ALA A 331 -15.02 11.12 16.45
C ALA A 331 -15.96 12.32 16.26
N ALA A 332 -17.00 12.17 15.44
CA ALA A 332 -18.00 13.23 15.21
C ALA A 332 -18.78 13.56 16.50
N HIS A 333 -19.11 12.57 17.31
CA HIS A 333 -19.86 12.78 18.55
C HIS A 333 -19.08 13.60 19.60
N CYS A 334 -17.75 13.72 19.44
CA CYS A 334 -16.86 14.51 20.32
C CYS A 334 -16.83 16.01 20.01
N VAL A 335 -17.33 16.44 18.85
CA VAL A 335 -17.20 17.82 18.39
C VAL A 335 -18.55 18.43 18.03
N ARG A 336 -18.59 19.77 18.00
CA ARG A 336 -19.76 20.56 17.61
C ARG A 336 -19.30 21.62 16.61
N PRO A 337 -20.18 22.17 15.75
CA PRO A 337 -19.83 23.22 14.79
C PRO A 337 -19.64 24.58 15.50
N ASN A 338 -18.75 24.64 16.49
CA ASN A 338 -18.37 25.83 17.24
C ASN A 338 -16.85 25.82 17.51
N PRO A 339 -16.00 26.07 16.49
CA PRO A 339 -14.54 25.97 16.59
C PRO A 339 -13.93 26.75 17.77
N ARG A 340 -14.48 27.94 18.08
CA ARG A 340 -13.98 28.81 19.16
C ARG A 340 -14.07 28.20 20.55
N ALA A 341 -14.95 27.22 20.76
CA ALA A 341 -15.06 26.50 22.03
C ALA A 341 -13.96 25.45 22.21
N PHE A 342 -13.26 25.08 21.13
CA PHE A 342 -12.30 23.99 21.11
C PHE A 342 -10.85 24.47 21.09
N ARG A 343 -10.01 23.70 21.81
CA ARG A 343 -8.55 23.77 21.75
C ARG A 343 -8.01 22.36 21.64
N VAL A 344 -6.95 22.17 20.86
CA VAL A 344 -6.24 20.90 20.75
C VAL A 344 -4.98 20.97 21.59
N LYS A 345 -4.80 20.00 22.48
CA LYS A 345 -3.59 19.86 23.32
C LYS A 345 -2.77 18.67 22.87
N PHE A 346 -1.53 18.93 22.48
CA PHE A 346 -0.56 17.93 22.09
C PHE A 346 0.35 17.55 23.26
N SER A 347 0.94 16.36 23.26
CA SER A 347 1.92 15.94 24.28
C SER A 347 1.42 16.17 25.73
N LEU A 348 0.14 15.88 25.96
CA LEU A 348 -0.48 16.02 27.28
C LEU A 348 -0.35 14.70 28.04
N TRP A 349 0.16 14.73 29.27
CA TRP A 349 0.25 13.54 30.12
C TRP A 349 -0.89 13.49 31.13
N LYS A 350 -1.10 14.59 31.86
CA LYS A 350 -2.17 14.73 32.87
C LYS A 350 -3.23 15.72 32.40
N LYS A 351 -4.51 15.37 32.54
CA LYS A 351 -5.62 16.27 32.12
C LYS A 351 -5.56 17.65 32.78
N SER A 352 -5.13 17.70 34.06
CA SER A 352 -5.12 18.92 34.87
C SER A 352 -3.92 19.84 34.65
N ARG A 353 -2.85 19.37 34.01
CA ARG A 353 -1.59 20.12 33.94
C ARG A 353 -0.89 19.94 32.59
N ALA A 354 -0.72 21.05 31.89
CA ALA A 354 0.17 21.14 30.74
C ALA A 354 1.64 21.00 31.17
N GLN A 355 2.45 20.39 30.33
CA GLN A 355 3.89 20.22 30.49
C GLN A 355 4.65 21.14 29.56
N ASP A 356 5.97 21.24 29.70
CA ASP A 356 6.80 22.12 28.88
C ASP A 356 6.78 21.74 27.39
N THR A 357 6.51 20.46 27.09
CA THR A 357 6.35 19.96 25.71
C THR A 357 4.91 20.00 25.21
N THR A 358 3.95 20.50 26.00
CA THR A 358 2.52 20.55 25.65
C THR A 358 2.21 21.78 24.81
N ASP A 359 1.89 21.56 23.54
CA ASP A 359 1.40 22.62 22.65
C ASP A 359 -0.12 22.71 22.75
N ILE A 360 -0.63 23.94 22.86
CA ILE A 360 -2.06 24.22 22.90
C ILE A 360 -2.39 25.05 21.66
N VAL A 361 -3.12 24.44 20.73
CA VAL A 361 -3.43 25.04 19.43
C VAL A 361 -4.93 25.33 19.33
N PRO A 362 -5.34 26.57 19.01
CA PRO A 362 -6.74 26.88 18.74
C PRO A 362 -7.26 26.19 17.49
N VAL A 363 -8.56 25.99 17.42
CA VAL A 363 -9.23 25.40 16.26
C VAL A 363 -9.73 26.50 15.32
N GLU A 364 -9.37 26.38 14.04
CA GLU A 364 -9.86 27.24 12.96
C GLU A 364 -11.25 26.80 12.50
N ASP A 365 -11.41 25.50 12.24
CA ASP A 365 -12.65 24.94 11.68
C ASP A 365 -12.84 23.47 12.10
N ILE A 366 -14.10 23.00 12.06
CA ILE A 366 -14.49 21.63 12.39
C ILE A 366 -15.41 21.09 11.29
N ILE A 367 -14.99 19.98 10.68
CA ILE A 367 -15.70 19.33 9.58
C ILE A 367 -16.21 17.98 10.08
N ILE A 368 -17.51 17.92 10.38
CA ILE A 368 -18.20 16.69 10.75
C ILE A 368 -18.63 15.97 9.46
N HIS A 369 -18.49 14.65 9.41
CA HIS A 369 -18.95 13.89 8.25
C HIS A 369 -20.45 14.16 7.97
N PRO A 370 -20.84 14.50 6.73
CA PRO A 370 -22.20 14.96 6.42
C PRO A 370 -23.29 13.92 6.71
N ASN A 371 -22.94 12.64 6.58
CA ASN A 371 -23.85 11.52 6.84
C ASN A 371 -23.74 10.97 8.28
N TYR A 372 -23.18 11.74 9.22
CA TYR A 372 -23.09 11.31 10.62
C TYR A 372 -24.49 11.19 11.25
N VAL A 373 -24.78 10.03 11.88
CA VAL A 373 -26.05 9.76 12.55
C VAL A 373 -25.81 9.50 14.03
N ALA A 374 -26.20 10.45 14.89
CA ALA A 374 -25.94 10.40 16.32
C ALA A 374 -26.58 9.20 17.06
N ASN A 375 -27.72 8.70 16.56
CA ASN A 375 -28.43 7.58 17.21
C ASN A 375 -27.74 6.23 16.98
N THR A 376 -27.16 6.04 15.79
CA THR A 376 -26.54 4.77 15.37
C THR A 376 -25.02 4.83 15.35
N TYR A 377 -24.42 6.02 15.55
CA TYR A 377 -22.98 6.27 15.41
C TYR A 377 -22.44 5.95 14.01
N GLU A 378 -23.31 5.95 12.99
CA GLU A 378 -22.86 5.82 11.59
C GLU A 378 -22.06 7.04 11.18
N ASN A 379 -20.95 6.82 10.47
CA ASN A 379 -20.04 7.86 10.02
C ASN A 379 -19.54 8.78 11.16
N ASP A 380 -19.24 8.18 12.32
CA ASP A 380 -18.75 8.90 13.50
C ASP A 380 -17.27 9.30 13.34
N ILE A 381 -17.04 10.28 12.47
CA ILE A 381 -15.72 10.82 12.13
C ILE A 381 -15.80 12.33 11.87
N ALA A 382 -14.80 13.06 12.34
CA ALA A 382 -14.67 14.49 12.12
C ALA A 382 -13.20 14.91 11.94
N LEU A 383 -12.99 15.94 11.14
CA LEU A 383 -11.70 16.60 10.97
C LEU A 383 -11.72 17.94 11.72
N VAL A 384 -10.62 18.22 12.40
CA VAL A 384 -10.39 19.45 13.15
C VAL A 384 -9.22 20.17 12.50
N LYS A 385 -9.48 21.35 11.95
CA LYS A 385 -8.49 22.20 11.32
C LYS A 385 -7.88 23.13 12.36
N LEU A 386 -6.57 23.07 12.52
CA LEU A 386 -5.82 23.87 13.48
C LEU A 386 -5.59 25.29 12.94
N GLN A 387 -5.57 26.26 13.84
CA GLN A 387 -5.22 27.64 13.49
C GLN A 387 -3.73 27.73 13.14
N LYS A 388 -3.43 28.36 12.00
CA LYS A 388 -2.06 28.64 11.55
C LYS A 388 -1.36 29.65 12.47
N LEU A 389 -0.05 29.48 12.62
CA LEU A 389 0.81 30.45 13.28
C LEU A 389 0.91 31.73 12.43
N PRO A 390 0.98 32.92 13.04
CA PRO A 390 1.07 34.18 12.30
C PRO A 390 2.21 34.18 11.28
N PHE A 391 1.91 34.61 10.06
CA PHE A 391 2.88 34.74 8.95
C PHE A 391 3.55 33.44 8.50
N THR A 392 2.99 32.26 8.83
CA THR A 392 3.52 30.97 8.38
C THR A 392 2.39 30.04 7.91
N GLU A 393 2.76 29.05 7.10
CA GLU A 393 1.85 27.96 6.70
C GLU A 393 1.80 26.81 7.74
N LYS A 394 2.56 26.91 8.83
CA LYS A 394 2.61 25.90 9.89
C LYS A 394 1.58 26.20 10.99
N CYS A 395 1.04 25.16 11.61
CA CYS A 395 0.16 25.27 12.78
C CYS A 395 0.84 24.90 14.10
N LEU A 396 2.04 24.34 14.02
CA LEU A 396 2.82 23.87 15.16
C LEU A 396 4.25 24.38 15.01
N VAL A 397 4.85 24.72 16.14
CA VAL A 397 6.29 24.90 16.24
C VAL A 397 6.92 23.52 16.25
N ASP A 398 8.14 23.38 15.71
CA ASP A 398 8.80 22.09 15.66
C ASP A 398 9.00 21.56 17.10
N ASN A 399 8.29 20.47 17.43
CA ASN A 399 8.24 19.89 18.76
C ASN A 399 8.55 18.40 18.65
N PRO A 400 9.66 17.91 19.25
CA PRO A 400 10.08 16.51 19.12
C PRO A 400 9.07 15.53 19.75
N ALA A 401 8.18 16.01 20.62
CA ALA A 401 7.12 15.21 21.23
C ALA A 401 5.88 15.06 20.35
N ILE A 402 5.86 15.65 19.15
CA ILE A 402 4.73 15.62 18.22
C ILE A 402 5.19 15.00 16.90
N SER A 403 4.47 13.98 16.45
CA SER A 403 4.68 13.33 15.15
C SER A 403 3.33 12.89 14.61
N ALA A 404 3.16 12.97 13.29
CA ALA A 404 1.92 12.59 12.63
C ALA A 404 1.83 11.06 12.54
N VAL A 405 0.64 10.50 12.75
CA VAL A 405 0.34 9.10 12.40
C VAL A 405 -0.11 9.01 10.94
N CYS A 406 0.24 7.93 10.23
CA CYS A 406 -0.18 7.76 8.84
C CYS A 406 -1.67 7.42 8.75
N VAL A 407 -2.33 7.88 7.68
CA VAL A 407 -3.73 7.51 7.38
C VAL A 407 -3.72 6.31 6.41
N PRO A 408 -4.42 5.20 6.73
CA PRO A 408 -4.50 4.05 5.84
C PRO A 408 -5.40 4.35 4.64
N TRP A 409 -4.99 3.95 3.43
CA TRP A 409 -5.77 4.10 2.19
C TRP A 409 -6.57 2.86 1.81
N SER A 410 -6.32 1.73 2.46
CA SER A 410 -6.96 0.45 2.16
C SER A 410 -7.45 -0.23 3.42
N THR A 411 -8.68 -0.78 3.36
CA THR A 411 -9.27 -1.62 4.40
C THR A 411 -8.64 -3.00 4.51
N HIS A 412 -7.70 -3.34 3.62
CA HIS A 412 -7.01 -4.63 3.61
C HIS A 412 -5.60 -4.59 4.21
N LEU A 413 -5.13 -3.40 4.61
CA LEU A 413 -3.78 -3.21 5.15
C LEU A 413 -3.53 -4.05 6.42
N PHE A 414 -4.51 -4.10 7.33
CA PHE A 414 -4.47 -4.93 8.52
C PHE A 414 -5.60 -5.95 8.52
N GLN A 415 -5.27 -7.19 8.89
CA GLN A 415 -6.20 -8.31 8.92
C GLN A 415 -6.69 -8.59 10.36
N PRO A 416 -7.80 -9.34 10.52
CA PRO A 416 -8.23 -9.79 11.85
C PRO A 416 -7.13 -10.52 12.62
N ASN A 417 -7.17 -10.43 13.95
CA ASN A 417 -6.16 -10.89 14.90
C ASN A 417 -4.84 -10.11 14.89
N HIS A 418 -4.68 -9.07 14.05
CA HIS A 418 -3.55 -8.16 14.16
C HIS A 418 -3.60 -7.43 15.50
N THR A 419 -2.45 -7.29 16.17
CA THR A 419 -2.35 -6.56 17.43
C THR A 419 -2.11 -5.08 17.14
N CYS A 420 -2.95 -4.23 17.70
CA CYS A 420 -2.88 -2.78 17.59
C CYS A 420 -2.84 -2.16 18.99
N SER A 421 -2.47 -0.90 19.07
CA SER A 421 -2.41 -0.16 20.32
C SER A 421 -3.49 0.93 20.35
N ILE A 422 -4.16 1.07 21.50
CA ILE A 422 -5.08 2.16 21.78
C ILE A 422 -4.51 3.05 22.87
N SER A 423 -4.86 4.33 22.83
CA SER A 423 -4.46 5.28 23.86
C SER A 423 -5.56 6.29 24.17
N GLY A 424 -5.58 6.70 25.43
CA GLY A 424 -6.60 7.59 25.95
C GLY A 424 -6.47 7.79 27.46
N TRP A 425 -7.22 8.74 27.99
CA TRP A 425 -7.23 9.04 29.42
C TRP A 425 -8.38 8.35 30.15
N GLY A 426 -9.44 7.98 29.44
CA GLY A 426 -10.68 7.45 29.99
C GLY A 426 -11.23 8.33 31.12
N ARG A 427 -11.72 7.66 32.16
CA ARG A 427 -12.08 8.27 33.45
C ARG A 427 -10.88 8.56 34.36
N THR A 428 -9.66 8.31 33.89
CA THR A 428 -8.44 8.52 34.67
C THR A 428 -7.85 9.92 34.42
N ALA A 429 -6.99 10.38 35.33
CA ALA A 429 -6.35 11.69 35.21
C ALA A 429 -5.08 11.68 34.33
N VAL A 430 -4.62 10.50 33.91
CA VAL A 430 -3.31 10.25 33.30
C VAL A 430 -3.48 9.47 32.00
N LEU A 431 -2.68 9.75 30.98
CA LEU A 431 -2.76 9.01 29.72
C LEU A 431 -2.36 7.55 29.93
N LEU A 432 -3.14 6.63 29.39
CA LEU A 432 -2.88 5.20 29.39
C LEU A 432 -2.81 4.67 27.96
N TRP A 433 -2.19 3.50 27.82
CA TRP A 433 -2.13 2.78 26.56
C TRP A 433 -2.34 1.28 26.77
N ALA A 434 -2.79 0.63 25.72
CA ALA A 434 -3.20 -0.76 25.75
C ALA A 434 -3.00 -1.44 24.41
N ASN A 435 -2.75 -2.75 24.43
CA ASN A 435 -2.75 -3.58 23.22
C ASN A 435 -4.08 -4.33 23.10
N VAL A 436 -4.66 -4.28 21.91
CA VAL A 436 -5.92 -4.93 21.56
C VAL A 436 -5.77 -5.66 20.23
N SER A 437 -6.55 -6.72 20.04
CA SER A 437 -6.56 -7.47 18.78
C SER A 437 -7.74 -7.04 17.91
N LEU A 438 -7.53 -6.98 16.60
CA LEU A 438 -8.61 -6.75 15.63
C LEU A 438 -9.56 -7.95 15.60
N ILE A 439 -10.86 -7.70 15.64
CA ILE A 439 -11.88 -8.76 15.68
C ILE A 439 -12.70 -8.72 14.39
N ASP A 440 -12.77 -9.85 13.70
CA ASP A 440 -13.63 -10.01 12.53
C ASP A 440 -15.09 -10.27 12.92
N ASN A 441 -16.00 -9.96 12.00
CA ASN A 441 -17.41 -10.30 12.07
C ASN A 441 -18.10 -9.81 13.36
N CYS A 442 -17.89 -8.53 13.68
CA CYS A 442 -18.54 -7.81 14.78
C CYS A 442 -20.08 -7.89 14.79
N GLY A 443 -20.69 -8.13 13.62
CA GLY A 443 -22.13 -8.33 13.50
C GLY A 443 -22.65 -9.47 14.40
N ARG A 444 -21.81 -10.43 14.78
CA ARG A 444 -22.19 -11.49 15.74
C ARG A 444 -22.47 -10.97 17.15
N PHE A 445 -21.79 -9.91 17.57
CA PHE A 445 -21.93 -9.33 18.91
C PHE A 445 -23.05 -8.30 18.96
N TYR A 446 -23.15 -7.46 17.92
CA TYR A 446 -24.01 -6.27 17.92
C TYR A 446 -25.19 -6.32 16.92
N GLY A 447 -25.28 -7.37 16.10
CA GLY A 447 -26.36 -7.55 15.14
C GLY A 447 -26.54 -6.35 14.21
N ASN A 448 -27.78 -5.85 14.11
CA ASN A 448 -28.17 -4.75 13.23
C ASN A 448 -27.60 -3.38 13.62
N ARG A 449 -27.01 -3.27 14.83
CA ARG A 449 -26.37 -2.05 15.32
C ARG A 449 -24.99 -1.84 14.71
N PHE A 450 -24.34 -2.91 14.25
CA PHE A 450 -23.08 -2.83 13.51
C PHE A 450 -23.35 -2.42 12.05
N LYS A 451 -22.70 -1.34 11.61
CA LYS A 451 -22.92 -0.72 10.30
C LYS A 451 -21.62 -0.70 9.46
N PRO A 452 -21.72 -0.57 8.12
CA PRO A 452 -20.54 -0.38 7.29
C PRO A 452 -19.67 0.80 7.76
N GLY A 453 -18.35 0.65 7.66
CA GLY A 453 -17.40 1.65 8.16
C GLY A 453 -17.11 1.58 9.66
N MET A 454 -17.73 0.64 10.38
CA MET A 454 -17.36 0.30 11.76
C MET A 454 -16.43 -0.93 11.78
N MET A 455 -15.64 -1.06 12.84
CA MET A 455 -14.81 -2.23 13.14
C MET A 455 -14.75 -2.46 14.65
N CYS A 456 -14.33 -3.64 15.10
CA CYS A 456 -14.09 -3.88 16.53
C CYS A 456 -12.65 -4.29 16.79
N ALA A 457 -12.22 -3.95 17.99
CA ALA A 457 -11.00 -4.45 18.57
C ALA A 457 -11.21 -4.66 20.06
N GLY A 458 -10.45 -5.58 20.64
CA GLY A 458 -10.49 -5.84 22.07
C GLY A 458 -9.69 -7.07 22.44
N ASP A 459 -9.68 -7.37 23.72
CA ASP A 459 -9.21 -8.65 24.24
C ASP A 459 -10.36 -9.67 24.22
N VAL A 460 -10.14 -10.80 23.54
CA VAL A 460 -11.14 -11.87 23.39
C VAL A 460 -11.45 -12.55 24.73
N GLU A 461 -10.48 -12.57 25.65
CA GLU A 461 -10.63 -13.14 27.00
C GLU A 461 -11.21 -12.13 28.00
N GLY A 462 -11.38 -10.86 27.59
CA GLY A 462 -11.86 -9.77 28.41
C GLY A 462 -10.84 -9.35 29.47
N SER A 463 -10.25 -8.18 29.28
CA SER A 463 -9.42 -7.53 30.30
C SER A 463 -9.21 -6.06 29.99
N VAL A 464 -9.01 -5.72 28.71
CA VAL A 464 -8.77 -4.35 28.27
C VAL A 464 -9.57 -3.98 27.02
N ASP A 465 -10.18 -2.80 27.13
CA ASP A 465 -11.04 -2.19 26.14
C ASP A 465 -10.96 -0.65 26.26
N SER A 466 -11.35 0.06 25.22
CA SER A 466 -11.59 1.50 25.29
C SER A 466 -12.84 1.79 26.13
N CYS A 467 -12.73 2.75 27.04
CA CYS A 467 -13.76 3.05 28.03
C CYS A 467 -14.36 4.44 27.80
N GLN A 468 -15.38 4.80 28.60
CA GLN A 468 -15.88 6.18 28.58
C GLN A 468 -14.77 7.18 28.89
N GLY A 469 -14.64 8.21 28.05
CA GLY A 469 -13.58 9.22 28.12
C GLY A 469 -12.36 8.92 27.25
N ASP A 470 -12.37 7.81 26.51
CA ASP A 470 -11.41 7.51 25.44
C ASP A 470 -11.97 7.83 24.04
N SER A 471 -13.24 8.27 23.96
CA SER A 471 -13.92 8.66 22.72
C SER A 471 -13.08 9.59 21.86
N GLY A 472 -13.05 9.33 20.55
CA GLY A 472 -12.20 10.05 19.61
C GLY A 472 -10.72 9.69 19.68
N GLY A 473 -10.29 8.90 20.68
CA GLY A 473 -8.93 8.40 20.80
C GLY A 473 -8.53 7.48 19.65
N PRO A 474 -7.23 7.38 19.34
CA PRO A 474 -6.73 6.61 18.23
C PRO A 474 -6.56 5.12 18.57
N LEU A 475 -6.91 4.27 17.59
CA LEU A 475 -6.45 2.89 17.49
C LEU A 475 -5.40 2.83 16.38
N VAL A 476 -4.16 2.50 16.76
CA VAL A 476 -2.99 2.55 15.90
C VAL A 476 -2.42 1.16 15.69
N CYS A 477 -2.28 0.75 14.43
CA CYS A 477 -1.67 -0.51 14.05
C CYS A 477 -0.31 -0.24 13.40
N VAL A 478 0.64 -1.14 13.63
CA VAL A 478 2.00 -1.04 13.08
C VAL A 478 2.17 -2.11 11.99
N ASP A 479 2.74 -1.74 10.85
CA ASP A 479 3.07 -2.66 9.75
C ASP A 479 4.39 -3.43 9.99
N GLU A 480 4.79 -4.32 9.07
CA GLU A 480 6.02 -5.10 9.21
C GLU A 480 7.30 -4.24 9.02
N LEU A 481 7.16 -3.03 8.47
CA LEU A 481 8.23 -2.05 8.31
C LEU A 481 8.38 -1.13 9.52
N GLY A 482 7.47 -1.22 10.51
CA GLY A 482 7.50 -0.43 11.74
C GLY A 482 6.77 0.92 11.63
N VAL A 483 5.96 1.13 10.59
CA VAL A 483 5.20 2.36 10.36
C VAL A 483 3.85 2.27 11.06
N SER A 484 3.52 3.31 11.82
CA SER A 484 2.26 3.42 12.58
C SER A 484 1.15 4.07 11.75
N TYR A 485 0.01 3.38 11.65
CA TYR A 485 -1.18 3.83 10.94
C TYR A 485 -2.37 3.98 11.89
N LEU A 486 -3.13 5.06 11.73
CA LEU A 486 -4.40 5.26 12.42
C LEU A 486 -5.47 4.38 11.78
N TRP A 487 -5.68 3.21 12.35
CA TRP A 487 -6.60 2.23 11.80
C TRP A 487 -8.05 2.48 12.23
N GLY A 488 -8.24 2.95 13.47
CA GLY A 488 -9.56 3.21 14.04
C GLY A 488 -9.61 4.45 14.92
N ILE A 489 -10.83 4.95 15.14
CA ILE A 489 -11.15 6.00 16.11
C ILE A 489 -12.18 5.44 17.08
N VAL A 490 -11.92 5.57 18.39
CA VAL A 490 -12.85 5.10 19.43
C VAL A 490 -14.21 5.78 19.23
N SER A 491 -15.26 5.00 18.98
CA SER A 491 -16.60 5.51 18.70
C SER A 491 -17.58 5.19 19.83
N TRP A 492 -17.86 3.92 20.09
CA TRP A 492 -18.81 3.52 21.13
C TRP A 492 -18.52 2.13 21.69
N GLY A 493 -19.12 1.82 22.84
CA GLY A 493 -19.05 0.50 23.48
C GLY A 493 -20.11 0.38 24.58
N GLU A 494 -20.61 -0.82 24.83
CA GLU A 494 -21.68 -1.05 25.83
C GLU A 494 -21.13 -1.43 27.20
N ARG A 495 -20.10 -2.30 27.25
CA ARG A 495 -19.56 -2.86 28.49
C ARG A 495 -18.05 -2.98 28.44
N CYS A 496 -17.36 -1.88 28.71
CA CYS A 496 -15.91 -1.79 28.68
C CYS A 496 -15.25 -2.92 29.50
N GLY A 497 -14.36 -3.67 28.84
CA GLY A 497 -13.53 -4.71 29.46
C GLY A 497 -14.25 -6.02 29.79
N GLN A 498 -15.49 -6.21 29.33
CA GLN A 498 -16.21 -7.49 29.51
C GLN A 498 -16.01 -8.43 28.31
N PRO A 499 -15.80 -9.74 28.55
CA PRO A 499 -15.78 -10.74 27.49
C PRO A 499 -17.07 -10.67 26.65
N GLY A 500 -16.92 -10.73 25.33
CA GLY A 500 -18.06 -10.73 24.39
C GLY A 500 -18.63 -9.35 24.03
N PHE A 501 -18.08 -8.25 24.56
CA PHE A 501 -18.48 -6.88 24.19
C PHE A 501 -17.26 -6.07 23.75
N PRO A 502 -16.72 -6.31 22.54
CA PRO A 502 -15.53 -5.59 22.07
C PRO A 502 -15.85 -4.11 21.75
N GLY A 503 -14.91 -3.20 22.01
CA GLY A 503 -15.05 -1.80 21.64
C GLY A 503 -15.28 -1.61 20.14
N VAL A 504 -16.15 -0.68 19.78
CA VAL A 504 -16.47 -0.35 18.39
C VAL A 504 -15.78 0.95 17.99
N TYR A 505 -15.09 0.89 16.87
CA TYR A 505 -14.29 1.97 16.32
C TYR A 505 -14.79 2.31 14.92
N THR A 506 -14.67 3.58 14.55
CA THR A 506 -14.83 4.01 13.17
C THR A 506 -13.59 3.58 12.38
N GLN A 507 -13.75 2.78 11.32
CA GLN A 507 -12.64 2.28 10.50
C GLN A 507 -12.13 3.40 9.58
N VAL A 508 -10.96 3.98 9.90
CA VAL A 508 -10.45 5.18 9.21
C VAL A 508 -10.20 4.94 7.72
N ALA A 509 -9.71 3.76 7.36
CA ALA A 509 -9.46 3.39 5.96
C ALA A 509 -10.73 3.45 5.08
N HIS A 510 -11.91 3.22 5.66
CA HIS A 510 -13.19 3.32 4.95
C HIS A 510 -13.49 4.77 4.51
N TYR A 511 -12.99 5.76 5.26
CA TYR A 511 -13.21 7.18 5.01
C TYR A 511 -12.02 7.86 4.34
N PHE A 512 -11.06 7.10 3.81
CA PHE A 512 -9.86 7.64 3.20
C PHE A 512 -10.16 8.71 2.13
N GLU A 513 -11.12 8.44 1.25
CA GLU A 513 -11.53 9.38 0.20
C GLU A 513 -12.13 10.67 0.78
N TRP A 514 -12.98 10.56 1.80
CA TRP A 514 -13.54 11.73 2.48
C TRP A 514 -12.45 12.57 3.17
N ILE A 515 -11.48 11.92 3.83
CA ILE A 515 -10.35 12.59 4.46
C ILE A 515 -9.53 13.32 3.38
N ARG A 516 -9.18 12.61 2.31
CA ARG A 516 -8.39 13.11 1.16
C ARG A 516 -9.02 14.32 0.51
N LEU A 517 -10.34 14.34 0.33
CA LEU A 517 -11.07 15.46 -0.29
C LEU A 517 -10.91 16.76 0.49
N HIS A 518 -10.78 16.71 1.81
CA HIS A 518 -10.66 17.90 2.66
C HIS A 518 -9.22 18.33 2.91
N ILE A 519 -8.30 17.37 3.12
CA ILE A 519 -6.93 17.69 3.56
C ILE A 519 -5.90 17.68 2.41
N GLY A 520 -6.23 17.07 1.26
CA GLY A 520 -5.35 16.95 0.11
C GLY A 520 -4.30 15.83 0.23
N TRP A 521 -3.76 15.38 -0.90
CA TRP A 521 -2.90 14.20 -1.02
C TRP A 521 -1.62 14.24 -0.16
N PHE A 522 -0.93 15.39 -0.15
CA PHE A 522 0.35 15.57 0.55
C PHE A 522 0.25 15.39 2.07
N ALA A 523 -0.94 15.52 2.65
CA ALA A 523 -1.18 15.37 4.07
C ALA A 523 -1.66 13.97 4.48
N VAL A 524 -2.19 13.15 3.57
CA VAL A 524 -2.86 11.87 3.91
C VAL A 524 -1.90 10.68 3.81
N THR A 525 -1.17 10.56 2.69
CA THR A 525 -0.39 9.36 2.35
C THR A 525 0.81 9.68 1.47
N LYS A 526 2.02 9.28 1.89
CA LYS A 526 3.25 9.45 1.10
C LYS A 526 3.52 8.29 0.12
N PHE A 527 2.90 7.12 0.33
CA PHE A 527 3.18 5.92 -0.49
C PHE A 527 2.33 5.75 -1.76
N ASN A 528 1.29 6.57 -1.97
CA ASN A 528 0.44 6.48 -3.17
C ASN A 528 0.25 7.83 -3.91
N SER A 529 1.02 8.86 -3.54
CA SER A 529 0.82 10.27 -3.95
C SER A 529 1.13 10.56 -5.38
#